data_AF-A0A0X3TQ16-F1
#
_entry.id   AF-A0A0X3TQ16-F1
#
_cell.length_a   1.000
_cell.length_b   1.000
_cell.length_c   1.000
_cell.angle_alpha   90.00
_cell.angle_beta   90.00
_cell.angle_gamma   90.00
#
_symmetry.space_group_name_H-M   'P 1'
#
loop_
_entity.id
_entity.type
_entity.pdbx_description
1 polymer ?
#
loop_
_entity_poly.entity_id
_entity_poly.type
_entity_poly.pdbx_seq_one_letter_code
_entity_poly.pdbx_strand_id
1 'polypeptide(L)'
;MNELQQVLLIFAIIVIAGLYILQKIKAKRNSSAQNPEAPAEQPNRDSAEKALNELGEAHIPLSQQTQHRLHMDDEEEVVPDSQLGLSFGQEFEKPKPTPPAADVEETAETEERKPRHVVLEAEDIHPVGGVEEGASPVGDDDYKPSFGIPEGGVNTPETEVETELKDPQVFAIIVMGTDDFLWPKVNQTLQGVGLVPSEQGIFVKKDSMGNEIIRVANLMEPGTFPLDQPTNSELKTAGVVLILELPTTVKAPAVMHDMIMMSRKISQRLNGRLYDAERHLLKESDLQAMRDAAVAYESAAI
;
A
#
# COMPACT_ATOMS: atom_id res chain seq x y z
N MET A 1 -40.38 39.68 -29.85
CA MET A 1 -39.14 38.90 -29.64
C MET A 1 -38.08 39.89 -29.19
N ASN A 2 -37.55 39.69 -27.99
CA ASN A 2 -36.77 40.72 -27.31
C ASN A 2 -35.40 40.90 -27.98
N GLU A 3 -35.02 42.14 -28.24
CA GLU A 3 -33.72 42.50 -28.85
C GLU A 3 -32.54 41.87 -28.11
N LEU A 4 -32.65 41.74 -26.78
CA LEU A 4 -31.67 41.08 -25.92
C LEU A 4 -31.47 39.58 -26.24
N GLN A 5 -32.51 38.89 -26.69
CA GLN A 5 -32.41 37.48 -27.09
C GLN A 5 -31.72 37.32 -28.45
N GLN A 6 -31.92 38.27 -29.38
CA GLN A 6 -31.21 38.28 -30.67
C GLN A 6 -29.72 38.57 -30.49
N VAL A 7 -29.36 39.52 -29.61
CA VAL A 7 -27.95 39.83 -29.32
C VAL A 7 -27.25 38.62 -28.69
N LEU A 8 -27.87 37.94 -27.73
CA LEU A 8 -27.30 36.73 -27.13
C LEU A 8 -27.14 35.59 -28.14
N LEU A 9 -28.09 35.41 -29.06
CA LEU A 9 -28.03 34.38 -30.09
C LEU A 9 -26.90 34.65 -31.09
N ILE A 10 -26.71 35.91 -31.51
CA ILE A 10 -25.61 36.29 -32.40
C ILE A 10 -24.25 36.09 -31.70
N PHE A 11 -24.14 36.46 -30.42
CA PHE A 11 -22.92 36.27 -29.64
C PHE A 11 -22.55 34.78 -29.50
N ALA A 12 -23.53 33.92 -29.21
CA ALA A 12 -23.32 32.48 -29.11
C ALA A 12 -22.78 31.87 -30.42
N ILE A 13 -23.31 32.30 -31.57
CA ILE A 13 -22.84 31.83 -32.88
C ILE A 13 -21.40 32.28 -33.15
N ILE A 14 -21.06 33.52 -32.81
CA ILE A 14 -19.69 34.06 -32.97
C ILE A 14 -18.69 33.29 -32.11
N VAL A 15 -19.05 32.98 -30.85
CA VAL A 15 -18.18 32.21 -29.94
C VAL A 15 -17.95 30.79 -30.47
N ILE A 16 -18.99 30.11 -30.94
CA ILE A 16 -18.87 28.75 -31.50
C ILE A 16 -18.01 28.77 -32.77
N ALA A 17 -18.21 29.74 -33.66
CA ALA A 17 -17.39 29.89 -34.87
C ALA A 17 -15.92 30.19 -34.52
N GLY A 18 -15.67 31.03 -33.52
CA GLY A 18 -14.34 31.34 -33.02
C GLY A 18 -13.61 30.11 -32.46
N LEU A 19 -14.30 29.30 -31.64
CA LEU A 19 -13.75 28.05 -31.10
C LEU A 19 -13.48 27.02 -32.20
N TYR A 20 -14.34 26.93 -33.21
CA TYR A 20 -14.16 26.03 -34.34
C TYR A 20 -12.91 26.38 -35.18
N ILE A 21 -12.66 27.67 -35.40
CA ILE A 21 -11.46 28.15 -36.12
C ILE A 21 -10.19 27.86 -35.29
N LEU A 22 -10.24 28.10 -33.98
CA LEU A 22 -9.12 27.80 -33.07
C LEU A 22 -8.79 26.30 -33.03
N GLN A 23 -9.78 25.40 -33.03
CA GLN A 23 -9.54 23.96 -33.13
C GLN A 23 -8.90 23.56 -34.46
N LYS A 24 -9.34 24.13 -35.58
CA LYS A 24 -8.78 23.82 -36.91
C LYS A 24 -7.31 24.25 -37.05
N ILE A 25 -6.94 25.37 -36.45
CA ILE A 25 -5.54 25.85 -36.43
C ILE A 25 -4.66 24.96 -35.56
N LYS A 26 -5.18 24.48 -34.41
CA LYS A 26 -4.43 23.58 -33.52
C LYS A 26 -4.24 22.17 -34.13
N ALA A 27 -5.22 21.68 -34.90
CA ALA A 27 -5.12 20.41 -35.61
C ALA A 27 -3.99 20.39 -36.67
N LYS A 28 -3.74 21.50 -37.37
CA LYS A 28 -2.68 21.58 -38.39
C LYS A 28 -1.26 21.64 -37.81
N ARG A 29 -1.12 22.03 -36.55
CA ARG A 29 0.19 22.10 -35.86
C ARG A 29 0.68 20.75 -35.34
N ASN A 30 -0.22 19.80 -35.10
CA ASN A 30 0.12 18.43 -34.67
C ASN A 30 0.37 17.44 -35.82
N SER A 31 0.16 17.83 -37.08
CA SER A 31 0.37 16.95 -38.26
C SER A 31 1.71 17.17 -38.97
N SER A 32 2.59 18.03 -38.45
CA SER A 32 3.89 18.33 -39.06
C SER A 32 5.05 17.88 -38.16
N ALA A 33 5.03 16.60 -37.78
CA ALA A 33 6.19 15.90 -37.25
C ALA A 33 6.12 14.44 -37.72
N GLN A 34 6.22 14.23 -39.04
CA GLN A 34 6.47 12.91 -39.59
C GLN A 34 7.42 13.06 -40.78
N ASN A 35 8.65 12.58 -40.56
CA ASN A 35 9.73 12.47 -41.53
C ASN A 35 9.31 11.45 -42.62
N PRO A 36 9.68 11.62 -43.91
CA PRO A 36 9.20 10.77 -44.98
C PRO A 36 10.18 9.63 -45.28
N GLU A 37 9.79 8.37 -45.06
CA GLU A 37 10.41 7.25 -45.79
C GLU A 37 9.50 6.01 -45.87
N ALA A 38 9.47 5.45 -47.08
CA ALA A 38 8.91 4.16 -47.54
C ALA A 38 7.37 4.04 -47.79
N PRO A 39 6.94 3.47 -48.94
CA PRO A 39 5.55 3.29 -49.30
C PRO A 39 4.91 2.09 -48.59
N ALA A 40 3.64 2.24 -48.22
CA ALA A 40 2.82 1.19 -47.62
C ALA A 40 2.34 0.17 -48.67
N GLU A 41 2.79 -1.07 -48.56
CA GLU A 41 2.06 -2.26 -49.04
C GLU A 41 1.15 -2.79 -47.93
N GLN A 42 -0.07 -3.18 -48.32
CA GLN A 42 -1.14 -3.64 -47.43
C GLN A 42 -0.77 -4.98 -46.76
N PRO A 43 -1.06 -5.19 -45.46
CA PRO A 43 -0.66 -6.42 -44.79
C PRO A 43 -1.64 -7.56 -45.12
N ASN A 44 -1.18 -8.51 -45.95
CA ASN A 44 -1.85 -9.79 -46.14
C ASN A 44 -1.49 -10.72 -44.97
N ARG A 45 -2.47 -11.42 -44.40
CA ARG A 45 -2.33 -12.22 -43.17
C ARG A 45 -1.30 -13.37 -43.31
N ASP A 46 -1.05 -13.83 -44.53
CA ASP A 46 -0.04 -14.86 -44.83
C ASP A 46 1.40 -14.42 -44.54
N SER A 47 1.71 -13.12 -44.56
CA SER A 47 3.05 -12.61 -44.30
C SER A 47 3.42 -12.66 -42.81
N ALA A 48 2.42 -12.59 -41.92
CA ALA A 48 2.64 -12.64 -40.46
C ALA A 48 2.95 -14.07 -39.99
N GLU A 49 2.27 -15.08 -40.55
CA GLU A 49 2.52 -16.49 -40.20
C GLU A 49 3.88 -16.96 -40.72
N LYS A 50 4.32 -16.45 -41.88
CA LYS A 50 5.64 -16.75 -42.42
C LYS A 50 6.78 -16.13 -41.61
N ALA A 51 6.57 -14.94 -41.04
CA ALA A 51 7.54 -14.29 -40.14
C ALA A 51 7.64 -14.96 -38.75
N LEU A 52 6.57 -15.61 -38.28
CA LEU A 52 6.59 -16.41 -37.05
C LEU A 52 7.34 -17.73 -37.21
N ASN A 53 7.33 -18.31 -38.42
CA ASN A 53 8.00 -19.57 -38.72
C ASN A 53 9.49 -19.41 -39.12
N GLU A 54 9.94 -18.18 -39.43
CA GLU A 54 11.35 -17.85 -39.73
C GLU A 54 12.12 -17.26 -38.54
N LEU A 55 11.57 -17.34 -37.31
CA LEU A 55 12.35 -17.15 -36.08
C LEU A 55 13.21 -18.40 -35.82
N GLY A 56 14.23 -18.56 -36.66
CA GLY A 56 15.37 -19.43 -36.39
C GLY A 56 16.03 -19.06 -35.07
N GLU A 57 16.58 -20.09 -34.43
CA GLU A 57 17.28 -20.14 -33.13
C GLU A 57 17.64 -18.78 -32.51
N ALA A 58 17.16 -18.55 -31.28
CA ALA A 58 17.50 -17.39 -30.47
C ALA A 58 19.02 -17.30 -30.24
N HIS A 59 19.71 -16.54 -31.08
CA HIS A 59 21.15 -16.32 -31.00
C HIS A 59 21.47 -15.24 -29.95
N ILE A 60 21.05 -15.47 -28.70
CA ILE A 60 21.57 -14.74 -27.55
C ILE A 60 22.63 -15.65 -26.93
N PRO A 61 23.93 -15.31 -26.98
CA PRO A 61 24.94 -16.15 -26.36
C PRO A 61 24.70 -16.17 -24.84
N LEU A 62 24.22 -17.30 -24.33
CA LEU A 62 24.16 -17.54 -22.88
C LEU A 62 25.59 -17.52 -22.32
N SER A 63 25.77 -16.86 -21.18
CA SER A 63 27.01 -16.97 -20.40
C SER A 63 27.31 -18.44 -20.10
N GLN A 64 28.59 -18.83 -20.14
CA GLN A 64 29.02 -20.21 -19.83
C GLN A 64 28.52 -20.69 -18.47
N GLN A 65 28.33 -19.76 -17.53
CA GLN A 65 27.81 -20.06 -16.19
C GLN A 65 26.34 -20.54 -16.22
N THR A 66 25.54 -20.06 -17.17
CA THR A 66 24.14 -20.50 -17.34
C THR A 66 24.07 -21.84 -18.05
N GLN A 67 24.95 -22.11 -19.01
CA GLN A 67 25.05 -23.44 -19.63
C GLN A 67 25.45 -24.51 -18.63
N HIS A 68 26.39 -24.20 -17.73
CA HIS A 68 26.84 -25.14 -16.70
C HIS A 68 25.75 -25.51 -15.67
N ARG A 69 24.72 -24.68 -15.53
CA ARG A 69 23.58 -24.90 -14.62
C ARG A 69 22.42 -25.65 -15.28
N LEU A 70 22.34 -25.64 -16.60
CA LEU A 70 21.30 -26.33 -17.37
C LEU A 70 21.68 -27.77 -17.74
N HIS A 71 22.96 -28.15 -17.61
CA HIS A 71 23.50 -29.48 -17.91
C HIS A 71 23.87 -30.26 -16.64
N MET A 72 23.04 -30.17 -15.59
CA MET A 72 23.16 -31.00 -14.39
C MET A 72 21.86 -31.76 -14.17
N ASP A 73 21.60 -32.71 -15.06
CA ASP A 73 20.81 -33.91 -14.76
C ASP A 73 21.79 -35.10 -14.87
N ASP A 74 21.69 -36.03 -13.92
CA ASP A 74 22.48 -37.28 -13.74
C ASP A 74 23.70 -37.29 -12.80
N GLU A 75 23.68 -36.58 -11.67
CA GLU A 75 24.40 -37.06 -10.48
C GLU A 75 23.50 -37.02 -9.23
N GLU A 76 23.42 -38.16 -8.54
CA GLU A 76 22.60 -38.42 -7.36
C GLU A 76 22.82 -37.37 -6.27
N GLU A 77 21.83 -36.50 -6.07
CA GLU A 77 21.80 -35.55 -4.96
C GLU A 77 21.48 -36.32 -3.67
N VAL A 78 22.50 -36.67 -2.90
CA VAL A 78 22.35 -37.23 -1.54
C VAL A 78 21.77 -36.15 -0.64
N VAL A 79 20.44 -36.11 -0.57
CA VAL A 79 19.70 -35.31 0.41
C VAL A 79 19.90 -35.90 1.81
N PRO A 80 20.38 -35.13 2.80
CA PRO A 80 20.45 -35.61 4.18
C PRO A 80 19.03 -35.79 4.74
N ASP A 81 18.76 -36.98 5.32
CA ASP A 81 17.48 -37.48 5.85
C ASP A 81 16.74 -36.55 6.85
N SER A 82 17.38 -35.49 7.33
CA SER A 82 16.79 -34.59 8.34
C SER A 82 15.72 -33.62 7.83
N GLN A 83 15.35 -33.61 6.54
CA GLN A 83 14.34 -32.68 5.99
C GLN A 83 13.08 -33.34 5.40
N LEU A 84 12.92 -34.66 5.47
CA LEU A 84 11.68 -35.33 5.04
C LEU A 84 10.76 -35.59 6.23
N GLY A 85 10.07 -34.54 6.68
CA GLY A 85 9.19 -34.58 7.84
C GLY A 85 7.85 -33.89 7.64
N LEU A 86 7.23 -33.98 6.46
CA LEU A 86 5.83 -33.60 6.24
C LEU A 86 5.14 -34.63 5.34
N SER A 87 4.77 -35.76 5.91
CA SER A 87 3.95 -36.79 5.27
C SER A 87 2.49 -36.30 5.13
N PHE A 88 2.20 -35.62 4.02
CA PHE A 88 0.85 -35.30 3.56
C PHE A 88 0.29 -36.54 2.84
N GLY A 89 -0.38 -37.43 3.57
CA GLY A 89 -0.85 -38.69 2.96
C GLY A 89 -1.60 -39.64 3.88
N GLN A 90 -2.37 -39.14 4.85
CA GLN A 90 -3.24 -40.00 5.66
C GLN A 90 -4.69 -39.60 5.43
N GLU A 91 -5.38 -40.43 4.66
CA GLU A 91 -6.83 -40.40 4.44
C GLU A 91 -7.57 -40.31 5.78
N PHE A 92 -8.38 -39.27 5.94
CA PHE A 92 -9.32 -39.13 7.05
C PHE A 92 -10.50 -40.10 6.82
N GLU A 93 -10.38 -41.31 7.36
CA GLU A 93 -11.47 -42.29 7.39
C GLU A 93 -12.53 -41.86 8.42
N LYS A 94 -13.75 -41.57 7.94
CA LYS A 94 -14.90 -41.19 8.80
C LYS A 94 -15.42 -42.42 9.56
N PRO A 95 -15.61 -42.39 10.89
CA PRO A 95 -16.17 -43.53 11.60
C PRO A 95 -17.68 -43.63 11.36
N LYS A 96 -18.14 -44.84 11.07
CA LYS A 96 -19.56 -45.22 10.91
C LYS A 96 -20.14 -45.61 12.29
N PRO A 97 -21.43 -45.33 12.57
CA PRO A 97 -21.99 -45.51 13.91
C PRO A 97 -22.43 -46.97 14.16
N THR A 98 -22.18 -47.48 15.36
CA THR A 98 -22.68 -48.77 15.85
C THR A 98 -23.41 -48.56 17.18
N PRO A 99 -24.65 -49.04 17.37
CA PRO A 99 -25.35 -48.99 18.66
C PRO A 99 -25.43 -50.43 19.30
N PRO A 100 -26.05 -50.64 20.48
CA PRO A 100 -25.35 -50.67 21.78
C PRO A 100 -25.59 -51.98 22.58
N ALA A 101 -24.66 -52.36 23.45
CA ALA A 101 -24.81 -53.27 24.63
C ALA A 101 -23.41 -53.66 25.11
N ALA A 102 -23.10 -53.87 26.38
CA ALA A 102 -23.69 -53.61 27.69
C ALA A 102 -22.54 -53.88 28.68
N ASP A 103 -22.55 -53.17 29.80
CA ASP A 103 -21.82 -53.45 31.06
C ASP A 103 -20.27 -53.43 31.04
N VAL A 104 -19.66 -52.46 31.73
CA VAL A 104 -19.30 -52.52 33.17
C VAL A 104 -18.51 -51.25 33.55
N GLU A 105 -18.99 -50.60 34.62
CA GLU A 105 -18.35 -49.76 35.68
C GLU A 105 -16.93 -49.17 35.43
N GLU A 106 -16.76 -47.84 35.43
CA GLU A 106 -16.66 -46.92 36.58
C GLU A 106 -15.18 -46.61 36.93
N THR A 107 -14.70 -45.43 36.53
CA THR A 107 -14.14 -44.40 37.42
C THR A 107 -13.78 -43.15 36.63
N ALA A 108 -14.31 -42.02 37.10
CA ALA A 108 -14.03 -40.70 36.58
C ALA A 108 -12.81 -40.12 37.32
N GLU A 109 -11.79 -39.69 36.58
CA GLU A 109 -10.83 -38.69 37.05
C GLU A 109 -10.55 -37.68 35.93
N THR A 110 -11.08 -36.48 36.15
CA THR A 110 -10.76 -35.26 35.40
C THR A 110 -9.41 -34.76 35.90
N GLU A 111 -8.36 -34.85 35.10
CA GLU A 111 -7.11 -34.10 35.35
C GLU A 111 -6.89 -33.02 34.29
N GLU A 112 -7.04 -31.77 34.74
CA GLU A 112 -6.64 -30.54 34.08
C GLU A 112 -5.14 -30.56 33.75
N ARG A 113 -4.77 -30.46 32.47
CA ARG A 113 -3.38 -30.27 32.06
C ARG A 113 -2.94 -28.83 32.30
N LYS A 114 -2.27 -28.57 33.43
CA LYS A 114 -1.54 -27.32 33.69
C LYS A 114 -0.27 -27.24 32.83
N PRO A 115 0.09 -26.06 32.27
CA PRO A 115 1.28 -25.89 31.46
C PRO A 115 2.56 -25.97 32.32
N ARG A 116 3.54 -26.77 31.87
CA ARG A 116 4.85 -26.91 32.52
C ARG A 116 5.73 -25.68 32.22
N HIS A 117 6.09 -24.96 33.27
CA HIS A 117 7.11 -23.90 33.25
C HIS A 117 8.50 -24.56 33.24
N VAL A 118 9.28 -24.35 32.19
CA VAL A 118 10.67 -24.83 32.09
C VAL A 118 11.58 -23.71 32.56
N VAL A 119 12.20 -23.90 33.73
CA VAL A 119 13.26 -23.03 34.25
C VAL A 119 14.57 -23.50 33.62
N LEU A 120 15.25 -22.62 32.90
CA LEU A 120 16.61 -22.86 32.43
C LEU A 120 17.57 -22.46 33.55
N GLU A 121 18.23 -23.44 34.16
CA GLU A 121 19.35 -23.22 35.08
C GLU A 121 20.58 -22.80 34.25
N ALA A 122 21.07 -21.58 34.49
CA ALA A 122 22.31 -21.11 33.88
C ALA A 122 23.48 -21.60 34.74
N GLU A 123 24.24 -22.57 34.19
CA GLU A 123 25.54 -22.99 34.72
C GLU A 123 26.59 -21.86 34.61
N ASP A 124 27.53 -21.88 35.55
CA ASP A 124 28.44 -20.82 35.97
C ASP A 124 29.21 -20.06 34.87
N ILE A 125 29.04 -18.73 34.85
CA ILE A 125 29.89 -17.81 34.09
C ILE A 125 30.95 -17.26 35.04
N HIS A 126 32.17 -17.82 35.00
CA HIS A 126 33.33 -17.28 35.73
C HIS A 126 33.97 -16.10 34.97
N PRO A 127 34.17 -14.92 35.60
CA PRO A 127 34.97 -13.86 35.01
C PRO A 127 36.48 -14.15 35.17
N VAL A 128 37.18 -14.19 34.05
CA VAL A 128 38.65 -14.21 33.98
C VAL A 128 39.18 -12.79 34.16
N GLY A 129 39.98 -12.55 35.19
CA GLY A 129 40.75 -11.31 35.33
C GLY A 129 41.08 -10.93 36.78
N GLY A 130 41.91 -11.72 37.45
CA GLY A 130 42.56 -11.33 38.70
C GLY A 130 43.89 -10.64 38.44
N VAL A 131 44.09 -9.46 39.03
CA VAL A 131 45.41 -8.88 39.35
C VAL A 131 45.36 -8.31 40.77
N GLU A 132 46.46 -8.52 41.48
CA GLU A 132 46.62 -8.69 42.92
C GLU A 132 46.38 -7.46 43.81
N GLU A 133 46.00 -7.75 45.06
CA GLU A 133 45.93 -6.84 46.21
C GLU A 133 47.29 -6.26 46.60
N GLY A 134 47.29 -4.98 47.02
CA GLY A 134 48.40 -4.45 47.82
C GLY A 134 48.45 -2.93 47.96
N ALA A 135 47.55 -2.35 48.76
CA ALA A 135 47.76 -1.19 49.66
C ALA A 135 46.45 -0.43 49.94
N SER A 136 46.17 -0.15 51.21
CA SER A 136 45.28 0.93 51.66
C SER A 136 46.10 1.87 52.56
N PRO A 137 45.64 3.04 53.02
CA PRO A 137 44.45 3.86 52.65
C PRO A 137 44.75 5.37 52.55
N VAL A 138 44.15 6.11 51.61
CA VAL A 138 44.00 7.59 51.68
C VAL A 138 42.77 7.90 50.82
N GLY A 139 41.61 8.32 51.32
CA GLY A 139 41.31 9.62 51.90
C GLY A 139 40.28 10.28 50.98
N ASP A 140 39.12 10.64 51.56
CA ASP A 140 38.08 11.56 51.06
C ASP A 140 37.62 11.47 49.59
N ASP A 141 36.40 10.99 49.37
CA ASP A 141 35.27 11.78 48.87
C ASP A 141 34.15 10.89 48.30
N ASP A 142 32.93 11.14 48.78
CA ASP A 142 31.68 10.62 48.25
C ASP A 142 31.48 11.03 46.78
N TYR A 143 31.91 10.21 45.82
CA TYR A 143 31.53 10.39 44.42
C TYR A 143 30.42 9.41 44.01
N LYS A 144 29.17 9.79 44.30
CA LYS A 144 28.01 9.25 43.56
C LYS A 144 27.81 10.11 42.30
N PRO A 145 27.87 9.55 41.08
CA PRO A 145 27.50 10.32 39.90
C PRO A 145 26.00 10.60 39.94
N SER A 146 25.63 11.83 40.31
CA SER A 146 24.28 12.36 40.15
C SER A 146 24.08 12.69 38.68
N PHE A 147 23.40 11.80 37.95
CA PHE A 147 22.82 12.15 36.65
C PHE A 147 21.77 13.24 36.90
N GLY A 148 22.14 14.49 36.64
CA GLY A 148 21.32 15.66 36.90
C GLY A 148 19.99 15.60 36.14
N ILE A 149 18.90 15.49 36.88
CA ILE A 149 17.60 15.96 36.44
C ILE A 149 17.64 17.48 36.67
N PRO A 150 17.54 18.34 35.65
CA PRO A 150 17.47 19.77 35.89
C PRO A 150 16.16 20.09 36.62
N GLU A 151 16.26 20.52 37.88
CA GLU A 151 15.17 21.18 38.60
C GLU A 151 15.00 22.59 38.05
N GLY A 152 14.35 22.67 36.88
CA GLY A 152 13.84 23.89 36.27
C GLY A 152 12.39 23.63 35.90
N GLY A 153 11.49 24.32 36.59
CA GLY A 153 10.06 23.99 36.66
C GLY A 153 9.34 23.81 35.33
N VAL A 154 8.47 22.81 35.36
CA VAL A 154 7.14 22.74 34.74
C VAL A 154 6.66 24.08 34.17
N ASN A 155 6.69 24.16 32.85
CA ASN A 155 5.59 24.59 31.99
C ASN A 155 6.06 24.25 30.58
N THR A 156 5.96 22.98 30.18
CA THR A 156 5.84 22.68 28.76
C THR A 156 4.45 23.17 28.40
N PRO A 157 4.30 24.28 27.66
CA PRO A 157 3.00 24.52 27.05
C PRO A 157 2.74 23.29 26.20
N GLU A 158 1.53 22.73 26.31
CA GLU A 158 0.95 21.96 25.22
C GLU A 158 1.31 22.74 23.96
N THR A 159 2.24 22.18 23.18
CA THR A 159 2.49 22.68 21.83
C THR A 159 1.26 22.22 21.07
N GLU A 160 0.17 22.97 21.25
CA GLU A 160 -0.74 23.24 20.17
C GLU A 160 0.16 23.53 18.99
N VAL A 161 0.14 22.62 18.02
CA VAL A 161 0.79 22.83 16.74
C VAL A 161 0.04 24.03 16.18
N GLU A 162 0.55 25.23 16.46
CA GLU A 162 0.08 26.46 15.89
C GLU A 162 0.42 26.33 14.42
N THR A 163 -0.54 25.77 13.67
CA THR A 163 -0.51 25.72 12.23
C THR A 163 -0.55 27.17 11.80
N GLU A 164 0.63 27.77 11.60
CA GLU A 164 0.76 29.00 10.84
C GLU A 164 -0.10 28.83 9.58
N LEU A 165 -1.04 29.76 9.41
CA LEU A 165 -2.08 29.75 8.38
C LEU A 165 -1.45 29.76 6.99
N LYS A 166 -1.05 28.59 6.53
CA LYS A 166 -0.70 28.33 5.15
C LYS A 166 -1.92 28.15 4.31
N ASP A 167 -1.75 28.46 3.03
CA ASP A 167 -2.73 28.10 2.03
C ASP A 167 -3.01 26.59 2.09
N PRO A 168 -4.29 26.19 2.13
CA PRO A 168 -4.65 24.79 2.20
C PRO A 168 -4.23 24.09 0.90
N GLN A 169 -3.54 22.95 1.03
CA GLN A 169 -3.13 22.14 -0.12
C GLN A 169 -3.79 20.77 -0.05
N VAL A 170 -4.48 20.38 -1.13
CA VAL A 170 -5.20 19.11 -1.22
C VAL A 170 -4.52 18.19 -2.21
N PHE A 171 -4.31 16.94 -1.81
CA PHE A 171 -3.84 15.86 -2.65
C PHE A 171 -4.90 14.78 -2.76
N ALA A 172 -5.10 14.24 -3.96
CA ALA A 172 -6.06 13.18 -4.22
C ALA A 172 -5.42 12.05 -5.03
N ILE A 173 -5.64 10.81 -4.61
CA ILE A 173 -5.26 9.62 -5.37
C ILE A 173 -6.51 8.76 -5.54
N ILE A 174 -6.86 8.48 -6.79
CA ILE A 174 -7.99 7.66 -7.16
C ILE A 174 -7.50 6.23 -7.43
N VAL A 175 -8.20 5.23 -6.90
CA VAL A 175 -7.96 3.81 -7.20
C VAL A 175 -9.17 3.27 -7.96
N MET A 176 -8.97 2.88 -9.22
CA MET A 176 -10.02 2.33 -10.09
C MET A 176 -9.60 0.99 -10.70
N GLY A 177 -10.56 0.09 -10.86
CA GLY A 177 -10.39 -1.21 -11.52
C GLY A 177 -10.73 -1.14 -13.00
N THR A 178 -10.51 -2.26 -13.72
CA THR A 178 -11.13 -2.47 -15.04
C THR A 178 -12.63 -2.66 -14.92
N ASP A 179 -13.05 -3.29 -13.83
CA ASP A 179 -14.42 -3.62 -13.48
C ASP A 179 -14.76 -3.02 -12.12
N ASP A 180 -16.05 -2.88 -11.84
CA ASP A 180 -16.50 -2.39 -10.54
C ASP A 180 -16.11 -3.36 -9.41
N PHE A 181 -15.66 -2.79 -8.30
CA PHE A 181 -15.31 -3.53 -7.11
C PHE A 181 -16.55 -3.90 -6.30
N LEU A 182 -16.60 -5.16 -5.85
CA LEU A 182 -17.63 -5.61 -4.90
C LEU A 182 -17.44 -4.94 -3.54
N TRP A 183 -18.51 -4.37 -2.99
CA TRP A 183 -18.48 -3.65 -1.72
C TRP A 183 -17.86 -4.46 -0.56
N PRO A 184 -18.20 -5.75 -0.33
CA PRO A 184 -17.60 -6.52 0.77
C PRO A 184 -16.07 -6.61 0.66
N LYS A 185 -15.53 -6.74 -0.56
CA LYS A 185 -14.09 -6.79 -0.82
C LYS A 185 -13.43 -5.43 -0.58
N VAL A 186 -14.10 -4.34 -0.95
CA VAL A 186 -13.63 -2.97 -0.68
C VAL A 186 -13.60 -2.70 0.82
N ASN A 187 -14.69 -2.98 1.52
CA ASN A 187 -14.79 -2.80 2.98
C ASN A 187 -13.69 -3.57 3.71
N GLN A 188 -13.51 -4.87 3.40
CA GLN A 188 -12.44 -5.68 3.97
C GLN A 188 -11.04 -5.11 3.67
N THR A 189 -10.84 -4.62 2.44
CA THR A 189 -9.56 -4.05 2.02
C THR A 189 -9.24 -2.76 2.78
N LEU A 190 -10.20 -1.85 2.90
CA LEU A 190 -10.02 -0.57 3.59
C LEU A 190 -9.73 -0.78 5.08
N GLN A 191 -10.51 -1.63 5.75
CA GLN A 191 -10.26 -2.00 7.15
C GLN A 191 -8.91 -2.70 7.32
N GLY A 192 -8.54 -3.61 6.41
CA GLY A 192 -7.26 -4.32 6.43
C GLY A 192 -6.04 -3.44 6.13
N VAL A 193 -6.21 -2.20 5.69
CA VAL A 193 -5.13 -1.20 5.57
C VAL A 193 -5.00 -0.34 6.84
N GLY A 194 -5.94 -0.49 7.79
CA GLY A 194 -5.96 0.26 9.05
C GLY A 194 -6.75 1.57 8.96
N LEU A 195 -7.70 1.65 8.03
CA LEU A 195 -8.67 2.74 7.96
C LEU A 195 -9.89 2.42 8.83
N VAL A 196 -10.43 3.43 9.50
CA VAL A 196 -11.56 3.31 10.41
C VAL A 196 -12.79 3.99 9.78
N PRO A 197 -13.98 3.39 9.82
CA PRO A 197 -15.19 4.07 9.38
C PRO A 197 -15.49 5.30 10.25
N SER A 198 -15.94 6.36 9.61
CA SER A 198 -16.43 7.60 10.26
C SER A 198 -17.96 7.65 10.24
N GLU A 199 -18.54 8.53 11.07
CA GLU A 199 -20.00 8.77 11.09
C GLU A 199 -20.53 9.37 9.77
N GLN A 200 -19.65 9.98 8.98
CA GLN A 200 -19.99 10.58 7.68
C GLN A 200 -20.13 9.55 6.55
N GLY A 201 -20.00 8.25 6.85
CA GLY A 201 -20.07 7.20 5.83
C GLY A 201 -18.80 7.10 4.98
N ILE A 202 -17.68 7.68 5.41
CA ILE A 202 -16.37 7.55 4.74
C ILE A 202 -15.37 6.83 5.65
N PHE A 203 -14.25 6.40 5.09
CA PHE A 203 -13.14 5.83 5.87
C PHE A 203 -12.10 6.89 6.16
N VAL A 204 -11.54 6.89 7.36
CA VAL A 204 -10.52 7.85 7.78
C VAL A 204 -9.33 7.14 8.40
N LYS A 205 -8.14 7.64 8.11
CA LYS A 205 -6.94 7.33 8.89
C LYS A 205 -6.87 8.34 10.02
N LYS A 206 -6.80 7.84 11.25
CA LYS A 206 -6.58 8.65 12.44
C LYS A 206 -5.11 8.57 12.86
N ASP A 207 -4.60 9.68 13.38
CA ASP A 207 -3.33 9.74 14.10
C ASP A 207 -3.48 9.16 15.52
N SER A 208 -2.37 9.01 16.23
CA SER A 208 -2.27 8.57 17.62
C SER A 208 -3.14 9.40 18.57
N MET A 209 -3.36 10.69 18.27
CA MET A 209 -4.24 11.58 19.04
C MET A 209 -5.72 11.50 18.61
N GLY A 210 -6.06 10.67 17.63
CA GLY A 210 -7.44 10.51 17.13
C GLY A 210 -7.86 11.49 16.03
N ASN A 211 -6.98 12.42 15.64
CA ASN A 211 -7.23 13.39 14.57
C ASN A 211 -7.23 12.72 13.19
N GLU A 212 -8.15 13.10 12.33
CA GLU A 212 -8.24 12.59 10.95
C GLU A 212 -7.15 13.21 10.08
N ILE A 213 -6.30 12.37 9.48
CA ILE A 213 -5.20 12.81 8.61
C ILE A 213 -5.43 12.50 7.13
N ILE A 214 -6.10 11.38 6.81
CA ILE A 214 -6.38 10.97 5.43
C ILE A 214 -7.82 10.48 5.37
N ARG A 215 -8.57 10.96 4.38
CA ARG A 215 -9.96 10.57 4.13
C ARG A 215 -10.04 9.68 2.91
N VAL A 216 -10.91 8.69 2.93
CA VAL A 216 -11.15 7.76 1.82
C VAL A 216 -12.64 7.68 1.56
N ALA A 217 -13.02 8.13 0.37
CA ALA A 217 -14.39 8.24 -0.09
C ALA A 217 -14.68 7.26 -1.24
N ASN A 218 -15.96 7.02 -1.48
CA ASN A 218 -16.41 6.28 -2.64
C ASN A 218 -16.28 7.18 -3.88
N LEU A 219 -15.83 6.63 -5.02
CA LEU A 219 -15.78 7.38 -6.27
C LEU A 219 -17.19 7.66 -6.83
N MET A 220 -18.17 6.82 -6.50
CA MET A 220 -19.55 7.00 -6.93
C MET A 220 -20.32 7.98 -6.03
N GLU A 221 -21.17 8.82 -6.62
CA GLU A 221 -22.07 9.70 -5.88
C GLU A 221 -23.02 8.86 -5.00
N PRO A 222 -23.21 9.20 -3.70
CA PRO A 222 -22.91 10.49 -3.04
C PRO A 222 -21.49 10.62 -2.43
N GLY A 223 -20.57 9.68 -2.68
CA GLY A 223 -19.22 9.68 -2.14
C GLY A 223 -19.06 8.92 -0.82
N THR A 224 -20.14 8.35 -0.29
CA THR A 224 -20.16 7.58 0.95
C THR A 224 -20.26 6.07 0.68
N PHE A 225 -19.97 5.30 1.73
CA PHE A 225 -20.05 3.85 1.76
C PHE A 225 -21.23 3.39 2.63
N PRO A 226 -21.91 2.31 2.25
CA PRO A 226 -23.00 1.72 3.02
C PRO A 226 -22.45 0.89 4.20
N LEU A 227 -22.02 1.59 5.26
CA LEU A 227 -21.43 0.99 6.46
C LEU A 227 -22.38 0.07 7.23
N ASP A 228 -23.69 0.31 7.17
CA ASP A 228 -24.72 -0.52 7.81
C ASP A 228 -24.86 -1.93 7.20
N GLN A 229 -24.42 -2.11 5.95
CA GLN A 229 -24.56 -3.37 5.21
C GLN A 229 -23.22 -3.87 4.66
N PRO A 230 -22.26 -4.22 5.53
CA PRO A 230 -20.89 -4.58 5.11
C PRO A 230 -20.79 -5.88 4.29
N THR A 231 -21.83 -6.72 4.32
CA THR A 231 -21.84 -8.06 3.68
C THR A 231 -22.70 -8.10 2.41
N ASN A 232 -23.32 -6.98 2.03
CA ASN A 232 -24.21 -6.97 0.88
C ASN A 232 -23.39 -6.96 -0.43
N SER A 233 -23.43 -8.09 -1.14
CA SER A 233 -22.68 -8.34 -2.38
C SER A 233 -23.29 -7.70 -3.64
N GLU A 234 -24.50 -7.14 -3.56
CA GLU A 234 -25.14 -6.46 -4.69
C GLU A 234 -24.54 -5.07 -4.93
N LEU A 235 -23.99 -4.47 -3.88
CA LEU A 235 -23.38 -3.16 -3.93
C LEU A 235 -22.01 -3.23 -4.60
N LYS A 236 -21.80 -2.34 -5.56
CA LYS A 236 -20.57 -2.21 -6.32
C LYS A 236 -20.10 -0.76 -6.31
N THR A 237 -18.79 -0.59 -6.41
CA THR A 237 -18.17 0.74 -6.56
C THR A 237 -17.15 0.72 -7.68
N ALA A 238 -17.16 1.75 -8.53
CA ALA A 238 -16.17 1.92 -9.58
C ALA A 238 -14.75 2.16 -9.03
N GLY A 239 -14.63 2.65 -7.79
CA GLY A 239 -13.33 2.98 -7.21
C GLY A 239 -13.41 3.70 -5.87
N VAL A 240 -12.24 3.97 -5.31
CA VAL A 240 -12.11 4.74 -4.07
C VAL A 240 -11.19 5.92 -4.29
N VAL A 241 -11.42 7.02 -3.57
CA VAL A 241 -10.61 8.24 -3.64
C VAL A 241 -9.99 8.47 -2.27
N LEU A 242 -8.68 8.51 -2.20
CA LEU A 242 -7.94 8.95 -1.03
C LEU A 242 -7.67 10.44 -1.15
N ILE A 243 -7.92 11.18 -0.07
CA ILE A 243 -7.82 12.63 0.00
C ILE A 243 -7.00 13.00 1.23
N LEU A 244 -6.00 13.86 1.03
CA LEU A 244 -5.16 14.45 2.07
C LEU A 244 -5.27 15.96 1.98
N GLU A 245 -5.66 16.61 3.06
CA GLU A 245 -5.77 18.07 3.18
C GLU A 245 -4.69 18.55 4.16
N LEU A 246 -3.73 19.35 3.68
CA LEU A 246 -2.74 20.01 4.51
C LEU A 246 -3.20 21.43 4.88
N PRO A 247 -2.91 21.93 6.08
CA PRO A 247 -2.07 21.30 7.11
C PRO A 247 -2.79 20.20 7.91
N THR A 248 -2.03 19.18 8.32
CA THR A 248 -2.49 18.12 9.24
C THR A 248 -1.71 18.16 10.54
N THR A 249 -2.18 17.44 11.57
CA THR A 249 -1.48 17.28 12.86
C THR A 249 -0.14 16.54 12.73
N VAL A 250 0.04 15.77 11.67
CA VAL A 250 1.27 15.05 11.34
C VAL A 250 2.01 15.78 10.21
N LYS A 251 3.34 15.68 10.19
CA LYS A 251 4.21 16.29 9.16
C LYS A 251 3.81 15.87 7.74
N ALA A 252 3.74 16.84 6.83
CA ALA A 252 3.26 16.64 5.46
C ALA A 252 3.98 15.50 4.70
N PRO A 253 5.33 15.36 4.74
CA PRO A 253 6.01 14.28 4.03
C PRO A 253 5.68 12.89 4.58
N ALA A 254 5.46 12.78 5.90
CA ALA A 254 5.10 11.52 6.53
C ALA A 254 3.69 11.08 6.13
N VAL A 255 2.71 11.98 6.21
CA VAL A 255 1.33 11.68 5.80
C VAL A 255 1.22 11.40 4.30
N MET A 256 1.97 12.12 3.48
CA MET A 256 2.05 11.87 2.04
C MET A 256 2.60 10.47 1.74
N HIS A 257 3.67 10.06 2.43
CA HIS A 257 4.21 8.71 2.31
C HIS A 257 3.17 7.64 2.66
N ASP A 258 2.47 7.84 3.78
CA ASP A 258 1.40 6.94 4.24
C ASP A 258 0.25 6.87 3.23
N MET A 259 -0.19 8.00 2.68
CA MET A 259 -1.22 8.06 1.64
C MET A 259 -0.84 7.25 0.40
N ILE A 260 0.40 7.40 -0.08
CA ILE A 260 0.90 6.65 -1.24
C ILE A 260 0.98 5.15 -0.93
N MET A 261 1.50 4.78 0.25
CA MET A 261 1.61 3.39 0.68
C MET A 261 0.24 2.71 0.81
N MET A 262 -0.73 3.41 1.41
CA MET A 262 -2.12 2.92 1.52
C MET A 262 -2.75 2.79 0.14
N SER A 263 -2.60 3.78 -0.74
CA SER A 263 -3.11 3.72 -2.12
C SER A 263 -2.58 2.49 -2.86
N ARG A 264 -1.28 2.20 -2.76
CA ARG A 264 -0.66 1.00 -3.36
C ARG A 264 -1.24 -0.29 -2.78
N LYS A 265 -1.37 -0.40 -1.45
CA LYS A 265 -1.95 -1.58 -0.79
C LYS A 265 -3.39 -1.83 -1.24
N ILE A 266 -4.20 -0.77 -1.33
CA ILE A 266 -5.59 -0.85 -1.82
C ILE A 266 -5.62 -1.28 -3.28
N SER A 267 -4.82 -0.64 -4.14
CA SER A 267 -4.67 -1.00 -5.56
C SER A 267 -4.30 -2.47 -5.76
N GLN A 268 -3.33 -2.98 -5.00
CA GLN A 268 -2.91 -4.37 -5.10
C GLN A 268 -4.02 -5.36 -4.68
N ARG A 269 -4.73 -5.09 -3.58
CA ARG A 269 -5.80 -5.96 -3.07
C ARG A 269 -7.06 -5.95 -3.93
N LEU A 270 -7.40 -4.80 -4.50
CA LEU A 270 -8.55 -4.64 -5.38
C LEU A 270 -8.22 -4.90 -6.86
N ASN A 271 -6.96 -5.17 -7.19
CA ASN A 271 -6.48 -5.28 -8.58
C ASN A 271 -6.76 -4.01 -9.40
N GLY A 272 -6.71 -2.85 -8.74
CA GLY A 272 -6.91 -1.52 -9.34
C GLY A 272 -5.60 -0.85 -9.76
N ARG A 273 -5.72 0.25 -10.49
CA ARG A 273 -4.63 1.16 -10.86
C ARG A 273 -4.82 2.51 -10.18
N LEU A 274 -3.71 3.24 -10.02
CA LEU A 274 -3.69 4.55 -9.40
C LEU A 274 -3.87 5.64 -10.45
N TYR A 275 -4.72 6.61 -10.16
CA TYR A 275 -5.01 7.73 -11.03
C TYR A 275 -4.98 9.04 -10.23
N ASP A 276 -4.67 10.12 -10.92
CA ASP A 276 -4.77 11.48 -10.37
C ASP A 276 -6.23 11.98 -10.42
N ALA A 277 -6.50 13.16 -9.85
CA ALA A 277 -7.79 13.84 -9.89
C ALA A 277 -8.33 14.03 -11.32
N GLU A 278 -7.45 14.25 -12.30
CA GLU A 278 -7.80 14.35 -13.72
C GLU A 278 -7.98 12.98 -14.42
N ARG A 279 -7.90 11.88 -13.67
CA ARG A 279 -7.94 10.49 -14.17
C ARG A 279 -6.78 10.11 -15.09
N HIS A 280 -5.65 10.79 -14.96
CA HIS A 280 -4.39 10.35 -15.57
C HIS A 280 -3.78 9.22 -14.75
N LEU A 281 -3.24 8.20 -15.41
CA LEU A 281 -2.58 7.07 -14.74
C LEU A 281 -1.31 7.55 -14.02
N LEU A 282 -1.25 7.37 -12.71
CA LEU A 282 -0.10 7.77 -11.89
C LEU A 282 1.08 6.82 -12.09
N LYS A 283 2.23 7.40 -12.43
CA LYS A 283 3.53 6.72 -12.50
C LYS A 283 4.34 6.96 -11.23
N GLU A 284 5.45 6.23 -11.08
CA GLU A 284 6.36 6.46 -9.95
C GLU A 284 6.92 7.90 -9.92
N SER A 285 7.16 8.51 -11.09
CA SER A 285 7.58 9.90 -11.19
C SER A 285 6.57 10.87 -10.59
N ASP A 286 5.28 10.61 -10.81
CA ASP A 286 4.19 11.49 -10.36
C ASP A 286 4.02 11.35 -8.84
N LEU A 287 4.11 10.12 -8.33
CA LEU A 287 4.12 9.85 -6.89
C LEU A 287 5.35 10.46 -6.20
N GLN A 288 6.50 10.50 -6.87
CA GLN A 288 7.68 11.19 -6.35
C GLN A 288 7.46 12.70 -6.34
N ALA A 289 6.88 13.29 -7.39
CA ALA A 289 6.54 14.70 -7.43
C ALA A 289 5.56 15.08 -6.30
N MET A 290 4.61 14.21 -5.94
CA MET A 290 3.73 14.41 -4.78
C MET A 290 4.51 14.42 -3.45
N ARG A 291 5.51 13.54 -3.28
CA ARG A 291 6.40 13.56 -2.09
C ARG A 291 7.20 14.85 -2.03
N ASP A 292 7.80 15.25 -3.14
CA ASP A 292 8.61 16.46 -3.23
C ASP A 292 7.75 17.71 -2.97
N ALA A 293 6.51 17.73 -3.45
CA ALA A 293 5.55 18.80 -3.16
C ALA A 293 5.18 18.87 -1.67
N ALA A 294 5.03 17.73 -0.99
CA ALA A 294 4.79 17.71 0.46
C ALA A 294 6.00 18.20 1.28
N VAL A 295 7.22 17.88 0.84
CA VAL A 295 8.46 18.42 1.44
C VAL A 295 8.59 19.92 1.19
N ALA A 296 8.31 20.37 -0.03
CA ALA A 296 8.30 21.79 -0.36
C ALA A 296 7.27 22.55 0.48
N TYR A 297 6.06 21.98 0.65
CA TYR A 297 5.05 22.51 1.55
C TYR A 297 5.61 22.66 2.95
N GLU A 298 6.17 21.61 3.57
CA GLU A 298 6.74 21.70 4.93
C GLU A 298 7.87 22.73 5.04
N SER A 299 8.79 22.78 4.06
CA SER A 299 9.91 23.73 4.08
C SER A 299 9.47 25.20 3.99
N ALA A 300 8.35 25.48 3.33
CA ALA A 300 7.75 26.80 3.28
C ALA A 300 7.02 27.18 4.60
N ALA A 301 7.04 26.33 5.64
CA ALA A 301 6.45 26.62 6.97
C ALA A 301 7.45 27.17 7.97
N ILE A 302 8.73 27.18 7.61
CA ILE A 302 9.83 27.46 8.51
C ILE A 302 10.30 28.89 8.28
#